data_AF-A0A3B8WVP1-F1
#
_entry.id   AF-A0A3B8WVP1-F1
#
_cell.length_a   1.000
_cell.length_b   1.000
_cell.length_c   1.000
_cell.angle_alpha   90.00
_cell.angle_beta   90.00
_cell.angle_gamma   90.00
#
_symmetry.space_group_name_H-M   'P 1'
#
loop_
_entity.id
_entity.type
_entity.pdbx_description
1 polymer ?
#
loop_
_entity_poly.entity_id
_entity_poly.type
_entity_poly.pdbx_seq_one_letter_code
_entity_poly.pdbx_strand_id
1 'polypeptide(L)'
;MFLANELRYRGFNVDVGFVESWTTSSEGKSSRHGTEVDFVVNKGAEKIYIQSAFRMPTDEKKNQEERPLLSINDSFKKMIIVGDSIKRKIDENGIITIGLLDFLLDESSV
;
A
#
# COMPACT_ATOMS: atom_id res chain seq x y z
N MET A 1 -2.36 -6.36 -12.56
CA MET A 1 -1.98 -7.73 -12.99
C MET A 1 -0.46 -7.94 -13.02
N PHE A 2 0.33 -7.11 -13.72
CA PHE A 2 1.79 -7.24 -13.78
C PHE A 2 2.48 -7.20 -12.40
N LEU A 3 2.15 -6.21 -11.56
CA LEU A 3 2.71 -6.09 -10.21
C LEU A 3 2.41 -7.31 -9.32
N ALA A 4 1.20 -7.86 -9.39
CA ALA A 4 0.83 -9.05 -8.63
C ALA A 4 1.65 -10.28 -9.04
N ASN A 5 1.91 -10.45 -10.34
CA ASN A 5 2.75 -11.54 -10.84
C ASN A 5 4.19 -11.40 -10.37
N GLU A 6 4.73 -10.17 -10.42
CA GLU A 6 6.08 -9.89 -9.92
C GLU A 6 6.21 -10.20 -8.42
N LEU A 7 5.26 -9.74 -7.61
CA LEU A 7 5.23 -10.02 -6.17
C LEU A 7 5.14 -11.53 -5.89
N ARG A 8 4.32 -12.26 -6.64
CA ARG A 8 4.25 -13.73 -6.54
C ARG A 8 5.55 -14.41 -6.95
N TYR A 9 6.20 -13.92 -8.01
CA TYR A 9 7.49 -14.42 -8.45
C TYR A 9 8.57 -14.26 -7.37
N ARG A 10 8.53 -13.15 -6.60
CA ARG A 10 9.40 -12.91 -5.43
C ARG A 10 9.04 -13.74 -4.18
N GLY A 11 8.08 -14.66 -4.30
CA GLY A 11 7.69 -15.59 -3.24
C GLY A 11 6.73 -14.99 -2.21
N PHE A 12 6.06 -13.88 -2.52
CA PHE A 12 5.00 -13.36 -1.66
C PHE A 12 3.66 -14.03 -1.97
N ASN A 13 2.84 -14.21 -0.93
CA ASN A 13 1.42 -14.45 -1.13
C ASN A 13 0.72 -13.11 -1.40
N VAL A 14 -0.04 -13.04 -2.50
CA VAL A 14 -0.66 -11.80 -2.98
C VAL A 14 -2.16 -12.01 -3.10
N ASP A 15 -2.88 -11.35 -2.20
CA ASP A 15 -4.32 -11.27 -2.17
C ASP A 15 -4.78 -9.91 -2.70
N VAL A 16 -5.96 -9.90 -3.34
CA VAL A 16 -6.61 -8.67 -3.78
C VAL A 16 -7.66 -8.30 -2.74
N GLY A 17 -7.59 -7.08 -2.24
CA GLY A 17 -8.79 -6.41 -1.78
C GLY A 17 -9.08 -6.38 -0.28
N PHE A 18 -10.10 -5.53 -0.05
CA PHE A 18 -10.90 -5.27 1.14
C PHE A 18 -10.27 -5.57 2.51
N VAL A 19 -9.59 -4.57 3.06
CA VAL A 19 -9.13 -4.56 4.44
C VAL A 19 -10.25 -4.04 5.34
N GLU A 20 -10.71 -4.89 6.24
CA GLU A 20 -11.63 -4.49 7.29
C GLU A 20 -10.84 -3.84 8.42
N SER A 21 -11.01 -2.52 8.59
CA SER A 21 -10.52 -1.82 9.77
C SER A 21 -11.65 -1.60 10.76
N TRP A 22 -11.32 -1.72 12.04
CA TRP A 22 -12.24 -1.40 13.13
C TRP A 22 -12.00 0.04 13.55
N THR A 23 -13.04 0.85 13.46
CA THR A 23 -12.99 2.24 13.92
C THR A 23 -13.86 2.36 15.16
N THR A 24 -13.27 2.82 16.27
CA THR A 24 -14.02 3.14 17.49
C THR A 24 -14.40 4.61 17.45
N SER A 25 -15.70 4.89 17.38
CA SER A 25 -16.22 6.25 17.49
C SER A 25 -15.92 6.85 18.88
N SER A 26 -15.94 8.18 18.98
CA SER A 26 -15.84 8.92 20.25
C SER A 26 -16.92 8.53 21.27
N GLU A 27 -18.01 7.89 20.83
CA GLU A 27 -19.08 7.32 21.67
C GLU A 27 -18.83 5.86 22.10
N GLY A 28 -17.64 5.29 21.83
CA GLY A 28 -17.30 3.91 22.20
C GLY A 28 -17.92 2.82 21.32
N LYS A 29 -18.64 3.18 20.26
CA LYS A 29 -19.18 2.22 19.27
C LYS A 29 -18.10 1.84 18.26
N SER A 30 -17.78 0.55 18.18
CA SER A 30 -16.92 0.00 17.12
C SER A 30 -17.75 -0.26 15.86
N SER A 31 -17.39 0.39 14.76
CA SER A 31 -17.95 0.13 13.43
C SER A 31 -16.89 -0.51 12.54
N ARG A 32 -17.34 -1.41 11.66
CA ARG A 32 -16.48 -2.10 10.70
C ARG A 32 -16.44 -1.27 9.42
N HIS A 33 -15.28 -0.75 9.06
CA HIS A 33 -15.09 0.00 7.82
C HIS A 33 -14.26 -0.84 6.85
N GLY A 34 -14.80 -0.99 5.65
CA GLY A 34 -14.12 -1.68 4.57
C GLY A 34 -13.29 -0.72 3.74
N THR A 35 -12.01 -1.00 3.60
CA THR A 35 -11.11 -0.22 2.74
C THR A 35 -10.59 -1.10 1.61
N GLU A 36 -10.82 -0.70 0.36
CA GLU A 36 -10.21 -1.35 -0.79
C GLU A 36 -8.77 -0.89 -0.97
N VAL A 37 -7.86 -1.85 -1.09
CA VAL A 37 -6.47 -1.66 -1.50
C VAL A 37 -6.18 -2.55 -2.69
N ASP A 38 -5.26 -2.14 -3.56
CA ASP A 38 -4.95 -2.92 -4.75
C ASP A 38 -4.40 -4.31 -4.41
N PHE A 39 -3.45 -4.39 -3.46
CA PHE A 39 -2.84 -5.66 -3.04
C PHE A 39 -2.57 -5.71 -1.53
N VAL A 40 -2.83 -6.88 -0.95
CA VAL A 40 -2.31 -7.28 0.36
C VAL A 40 -1.26 -8.34 0.15
N VAL A 41 -0.03 -8.04 0.56
CA VAL A 41 1.14 -8.88 0.32
C VAL A 41 1.61 -9.47 1.64
N ASN A 42 1.79 -10.79 1.70
CA ASN A 42 2.21 -11.50 2.90
C ASN A 42 3.43 -12.38 2.63
N LYS A 43 4.40 -12.39 3.56
CA LYS A 43 5.54 -13.32 3.58
C LYS A 43 5.92 -13.65 5.02
N GLY A 44 5.56 -14.84 5.47
CA GLY A 44 5.71 -15.22 6.88
C GLY A 44 4.88 -14.30 7.78
N ALA A 45 5.53 -13.58 8.69
CA ALA A 45 4.91 -12.60 9.59
C ALA A 45 4.83 -11.19 8.99
N GLU A 46 5.43 -10.96 7.83
CA GLU A 46 5.40 -9.66 7.17
C GLU A 46 4.11 -9.50 6.37
N LYS A 47 3.45 -8.36 6.55
CA LYS A 47 2.30 -7.91 5.77
C LYS A 47 2.57 -6.51 5.24
N ILE A 48 2.21 -6.29 3.99
CA ILE A 48 2.35 -5.00 3.31
C ILE A 48 1.07 -4.70 2.54
N TYR A 49 0.53 -3.50 2.73
CA TYR A 49 -0.55 -2.96 1.90
C TYR A 49 0.06 -2.16 0.76
N ILE A 50 -0.29 -2.50 -0.48
CA ILE A 50 0.26 -1.86 -1.67
C ILE A 50 -0.87 -1.22 -2.47
N GLN A 51 -0.70 0.07 -2.77
CA GLN A 51 -1.48 0.81 -3.76
C GLN A 51 -0.62 1.08 -5.00
N SER A 52 -1.22 1.09 -6.17
CA SER A 52 -0.55 1.40 -7.43
C SER A 52 -1.17 2.62 -8.10
N ALA A 53 -0.31 3.53 -8.58
CA ALA A 53 -0.76 4.73 -9.26
C ALA A 53 0.09 4.97 -10.51
N PHE A 54 -0.52 5.47 -11.59
CA PHE A 54 0.27 5.80 -12.77
C PHE A 54 1.22 6.97 -12.48
N ARG A 55 0.70 8.04 -11.86
CA ARG A 55 1.43 9.27 -11.50
C ARG A 55 0.77 9.94 -10.29
N MET A 56 1.55 10.68 -9.51
CA MET A 56 1.06 11.52 -8.39
C MET A 56 1.62 12.95 -8.48
N PRO A 57 1.22 13.75 -9.48
CA PRO A 57 1.82 15.06 -9.74
C PRO A 57 1.32 16.17 -8.80
N THR A 58 0.19 15.97 -8.13
CA THR A 58 -0.45 16.95 -7.26
C THR A 58 -0.71 16.35 -5.87
N ASP A 59 -0.78 17.21 -4.85
CA ASP A 59 -1.13 16.79 -3.50
C ASP A 59 -2.54 16.17 -3.43
N GLU A 60 -3.46 16.64 -4.27
CA GLU A 60 -4.81 16.05 -4.36
C GLU A 60 -4.76 14.59 -4.82
N LYS A 61 -3.95 14.28 -5.85
CA LYS A 61 -3.77 12.89 -6.28
C LYS A 61 -2.99 12.07 -5.26
N LYS A 62 -1.96 12.64 -4.64
CA LYS A 62 -1.25 11.98 -3.55
C LYS A 62 -2.21 11.58 -2.42
N ASN A 63 -3.01 12.52 -1.93
CA ASN A 63 -3.99 12.28 -0.87
C ASN A 63 -5.03 11.24 -1.26
N GLN A 64 -5.45 11.21 -2.54
CA GLN A 64 -6.39 10.21 -3.03
C GLN A 64 -5.82 8.78 -2.97
N GLU A 65 -4.57 8.60 -3.38
CA GLU A 65 -3.89 7.29 -3.39
C GLU A 65 -3.45 6.85 -1.98
N GLU A 66 -3.14 7.79 -1.09
CA GLU A 66 -2.77 7.51 0.30
C GLU A 66 -3.99 7.22 1.19
N ARG A 67 -5.17 7.77 0.86
CA ARG A 67 -6.37 7.65 1.71
C ARG A 67 -6.71 6.22 2.13
N PRO A 68 -6.69 5.20 1.24
CA PRO A 68 -6.94 3.83 1.64
C PRO A 68 -5.89 3.28 2.61
N LEU A 69 -4.63 3.65 2.43
CA LEU A 69 -3.55 3.20 3.31
C LEU A 69 -3.67 3.85 4.69
N LEU A 70 -4.03 5.14 4.74
CA LEU A 70 -4.20 5.90 5.99
C LEU A 70 -5.43 5.46 6.79
N SER A 71 -6.49 4.94 6.16
CA SER A 71 -7.67 4.43 6.86
C SER A 71 -7.46 3.05 7.52
N ILE A 72 -6.34 2.38 7.23
CA ILE A 72 -5.95 1.12 7.85
C ILE A 72 -5.17 1.42 9.13
N ASN A 73 -5.88 1.32 10.26
CA ASN A 73 -5.36 1.61 11.59
C ASN A 73 -4.56 0.43 12.19
N ASP A 74 -3.46 0.07 11.55
CA ASP A 74 -2.48 -0.91 12.03
C ASP A 74 -1.04 -0.44 11.76
N SER A 75 -0.06 -1.17 12.30
CA SER A 75 1.37 -0.88 12.16
C SER A 75 2.06 -1.60 11.01
N PHE A 76 1.32 -2.31 10.14
CA PHE A 76 1.94 -3.01 9.02
C PHE A 76 2.41 -2.00 7.96
N LYS A 77 3.42 -2.41 7.18
CA LYS A 77 4.03 -1.57 6.13
C LYS A 77 2.98 -1.17 5.10
N LYS A 78 3.09 0.07 4.61
CA LYS A 78 2.22 0.66 3.59
C LYS A 78 3.08 1.20 2.46
N MET A 79 2.73 0.89 1.22
CA MET A 79 3.54 1.23 0.05
C MET A 79 2.68 1.71 -1.11
N ILE A 80 3.18 2.69 -1.87
CA ILE A 80 2.64 3.14 -3.14
C ILE A 80 3.70 2.93 -4.23
N ILE A 81 3.34 2.17 -5.26
CA ILE A 81 4.18 1.98 -6.45
C ILE A 81 3.67 2.91 -7.54
N VAL A 82 4.53 3.81 -8.02
CA VAL A 82 4.17 4.77 -9.08
C VAL A 82 4.83 4.46 -10.42
N GLY A 83 4.16 4.74 -11.53
CA GLY A 83 4.76 4.61 -12.87
C GLY A 83 5.86 5.63 -13.18
N ASP A 84 5.89 6.77 -12.47
CA ASP A 84 6.91 7.81 -12.63
C ASP A 84 8.29 7.36 -12.13
N SER A 85 9.35 7.93 -12.72
CA SER A 85 10.74 7.72 -12.31
C SER A 85 11.07 8.56 -11.07
N ILE A 86 10.59 8.13 -9.91
CA ILE A 86 10.93 8.73 -8.62
C ILE A 86 11.82 7.81 -7.80
N LYS A 87 12.72 8.42 -7.02
CA LYS A 87 13.46 7.69 -6.00
C LYS A 87 12.53 7.29 -4.85
N ARG A 88 12.85 6.16 -4.22
CA ARG A 88 12.22 5.71 -2.99
C ARG A 88 12.20 6.85 -1.94
N LYS A 89 11.04 7.11 -1.36
CA LYS A 89 10.84 8.06 -0.26
C LYS A 89 9.86 7.50 0.77
N ILE A 90 9.94 8.02 1.99
CA ILE A 90 9.03 7.71 3.08
C ILE A 90 8.42 9.04 3.53
N ASP A 91 7.11 9.08 3.68
CA ASP A 91 6.41 10.27 4.15
C ASP A 91 6.29 10.30 5.69
N GLU A 92 5.65 11.35 6.21
CA GLU A 92 5.40 11.52 7.65
C GLU A 92 4.47 10.45 8.25
N ASN A 93 3.67 9.78 7.43
CA ASN A 93 2.77 8.69 7.84
C ASN A 93 3.45 7.31 7.75
N GLY A 94 4.72 7.25 7.33
CA GLY A 94 5.48 6.01 7.14
C GLY A 94 5.13 5.26 5.86
N ILE A 95 4.43 5.89 4.91
CA ILE A 95 4.09 5.31 3.61
C ILE A 95 5.32 5.39 2.70
N ILE A 96 5.72 4.25 2.14
CA ILE A 96 6.83 4.14 1.21
C ILE A 96 6.31 4.43 -0.20
N THR A 97 6.81 5.46 -0.87
CA THR A 97 6.58 5.65 -2.32
C THR A 97 7.82 5.22 -3.09
N ILE A 98 7.66 4.36 -4.11
CA ILE A 98 8.75 3.91 -4.98
C ILE A 98 8.31 3.94 -6.45
N GLY A 99 9.22 4.31 -7.36
CA GLY A 99 8.98 4.21 -8.79
C GLY A 99 8.95 2.76 -9.25
N LEU A 100 8.15 2.46 -10.28
CA LEU A 100 7.96 1.11 -10.81
C LEU A 100 9.30 0.50 -11.26
N LEU A 101 10.14 1.28 -11.93
CA LEU A 101 11.44 0.82 -12.38
C LEU A 101 12.34 0.43 -11.20
N ASP A 102 12.45 1.30 -10.20
CA ASP A 102 13.24 1.05 -8.99
C ASP A 102 12.73 -0.18 -8.23
N PHE A 103 11.40 -0.33 -8.12
CA PHE A 103 10.77 -1.52 -7.52
C PHE A 103 11.14 -2.81 -8.27
N LEU A 104 11.14 -2.79 -9.61
CA LEU A 104 11.47 -3.95 -10.42
C LEU A 104 12.96 -4.31 -10.36
N LEU A 105 13.83 -3.32 -10.27
CA LEU A 105 15.29 -3.53 -10.24
C LEU A 105 15.81 -3.95 -8.87
N ASP A 106 15.13 -3.57 -7.78
CA ASP A 106 15.50 -3.93 -6.42
C ASP A 106 14.61 -5.06 -5.88
N GLU A 107 15.13 -6.28 -5.90
CA GLU A 107 14.45 -7.47 -5.34
C GLU A 107 14.17 -7.36 -3.83
N SER A 108 14.92 -6.50 -3.12
CA SER A 108 14.79 -6.27 -1.67
C SER A 108 13.90 -5.08 -1.30
N SER A 109 13.24 -4.46 -2.28
CA SER A 109 12.42 -3.26 -2.09
C SER A 109 11.15 -3.46 -1.27
N VAL A 110 10.80 -4.70 -0.93
CA VAL A 110 9.54 -5.15 -0.29
C VAL A 110 9.83 -5.66 1.12
#